data_AF-A0A8T6B856-F1
#
_entry.id   AF-A0A8T6B856-F1
#
_cell.length_a   1.000
_cell.length_b   1.000
_cell.length_c   1.000
_cell.angle_alpha   90.00
_cell.angle_beta   90.00
_cell.angle_gamma   90.00
#
_symmetry.space_group_name_H-M   'P 1'
#
loop_
_entity.id
_entity.type
_entity.pdbx_description
1 polymer ?
#
loop_
_entity_poly.entity_id
_entity_poly.type
_entity_poly.pdbx_seq_one_letter_code
_entity_poly.pdbx_strand_id
1 'polypeptide(L)'
;EPGALLRSKGRVIDSLDIDEIRWPLAGVKVTQRGVDGRLQAILQAHENELGDFVLHMDGLANDFLPDAGRWQWRYWGKGSFTPMNATWDVAGKGEWHDSTITLTDLSTGFDQLQYGTMTVEKPRLILDKPIVWVRDAQHPSFSGALSLDAGQTLFTGGSVLPPSTLKFSVDGRDPTYFLFKGDLHAGEIGPVRVNGRWDGIRLRGNAWWPKQSLTVFQPLVPPDWKMNLRDGELYAQVAFSAAPEQGFRAGGHGVLK
;
A
#
# COMPACT_ATOMS: atom_id res chain seq x y z
N GLU A 1 31.60 17.02 -14.68
CA GLU A 1 31.68 16.63 -13.25
C GLU A 1 30.48 17.23 -12.52
N PRO A 2 29.86 16.57 -11.53
CA PRO A 2 28.70 17.13 -10.83
C PRO A 2 29.17 18.28 -9.92
N GLY A 3 28.60 19.48 -10.10
CA GLY A 3 29.07 20.71 -9.45
C GLY A 3 28.72 20.90 -7.97
N ALA A 4 27.87 20.05 -7.39
CA ALA A 4 27.57 20.03 -5.94
C ALA A 4 26.82 18.74 -5.54
N LEU A 5 27.24 18.08 -4.45
CA LEU A 5 26.62 16.88 -3.88
C LEU A 5 26.64 16.97 -2.35
N LEU A 6 25.48 16.81 -1.70
CA LEU A 6 25.43 16.54 -0.26
C LEU A 6 25.39 15.03 -0.02
N ARG A 7 26.17 14.55 0.95
CA ARG A 7 26.21 13.15 1.38
C ARG A 7 26.10 13.04 2.90
N SER A 8 25.23 12.16 3.40
CA SER A 8 25.10 11.88 4.84
C SER A 8 24.97 10.38 5.13
N LYS A 9 25.32 10.00 6.36
CA LYS A 9 25.23 8.64 6.92
C LYS A 9 24.89 8.71 8.41
N GLY A 10 24.21 7.72 8.98
CA GLY A 10 23.89 7.67 10.41
C GLY A 10 22.60 6.92 10.74
N ARG A 11 22.35 6.69 12.03
CA ARG A 11 21.14 6.03 12.55
C ARG A 11 20.04 7.08 12.80
N VAL A 12 18.84 6.89 12.24
CA VAL A 12 17.74 7.89 12.32
C VAL A 12 16.73 7.58 13.42
N ILE A 13 16.47 6.29 13.60
CA ILE A 13 15.56 5.72 14.61
C ILE A 13 16.29 4.47 15.13
N ASP A 14 15.96 3.98 16.32
CA ASP A 14 16.64 2.84 16.96
C ASP A 14 16.69 1.55 16.11
N SER A 15 16.07 1.49 14.94
CA SER A 15 16.16 0.36 14.00
C SER A 15 16.78 0.70 12.63
N LEU A 16 16.68 1.94 12.14
CA LEU A 16 17.06 2.26 10.75
C LEU A 16 18.47 2.87 10.63
N ASP A 17 19.36 2.14 9.95
CA ASP A 17 20.72 2.57 9.63
C ASP A 17 20.82 3.11 8.19
N ILE A 18 21.20 4.38 8.04
CA ILE A 18 21.47 4.98 6.73
C ILE A 18 22.90 4.67 6.30
N ASP A 19 23.02 3.84 5.28
CA ASP A 19 24.29 3.59 4.60
C ASP A 19 24.75 4.78 3.81
N GLU A 20 23.83 5.42 3.08
CA GLU A 20 24.12 6.57 2.24
C GLU A 20 22.85 7.33 1.86
N ILE A 21 22.90 8.65 2.02
CA ILE A 21 22.00 9.58 1.34
C ILE A 21 22.82 10.45 0.40
N ARG A 22 22.31 10.65 -0.82
CA ARG A 22 22.89 11.56 -1.82
C ARG A 22 21.84 12.55 -2.33
N TRP A 23 22.17 13.83 -2.27
CA TRP A 23 21.39 14.91 -2.89
C TRP A 23 22.27 15.70 -3.86
N PRO A 24 22.21 15.41 -5.16
CA PRO A 24 22.78 16.28 -6.18
C PRO A 24 22.08 17.65 -6.14
N LEU A 25 22.86 18.72 -5.95
CA LEU A 25 22.32 20.09 -5.81
C LEU A 25 22.67 20.99 -7.01
N ALA A 26 23.39 20.47 -8.00
CA ALA A 26 23.76 21.23 -9.18
C ALA A 26 22.51 21.75 -9.91
N GLY A 27 22.43 23.07 -10.11
CA GLY A 27 21.30 23.72 -10.76
C GLY A 27 20.10 24.00 -9.85
N VAL A 28 20.15 23.63 -8.57
CA VAL A 28 19.15 24.00 -7.57
C VAL A 28 19.41 25.44 -7.11
N LYS A 29 18.37 26.26 -7.12
CA LYS A 29 18.39 27.63 -6.60
C LYS A 29 17.40 27.73 -5.46
N VAL A 30 17.80 28.41 -4.40
CA VAL A 30 16.91 28.79 -3.31
C VAL A 30 16.70 30.29 -3.40
N THR A 31 15.45 30.69 -3.58
CA THR A 31 15.02 32.08 -3.68
C THR A 31 14.06 32.41 -2.54
N GLN A 32 13.65 33.68 -2.43
CA GLN A 32 12.59 34.06 -1.50
C GLN A 32 11.23 33.48 -1.87
N ARG A 33 11.03 33.09 -3.14
CA ARG A 33 9.78 32.50 -3.63
C ARG A 33 9.72 31.00 -3.40
N GLY A 34 10.87 30.35 -3.32
CA GLY A 34 10.98 28.92 -3.05
C GLY A 34 12.20 28.29 -3.69
N VAL A 35 12.10 26.99 -3.92
CA VAL A 35 13.14 26.17 -4.53
C VAL A 35 12.87 26.02 -6.03
N ASP A 36 13.87 26.30 -6.84
CA ASP A 36 13.86 26.07 -8.29
C ASP A 36 14.90 25.05 -8.69
N GLY A 37 14.57 24.23 -9.69
CA GLY A 37 15.49 23.31 -10.33
C GLY A 37 15.21 21.85 -10.02
N ARG A 38 16.11 20.97 -10.46
CA ARG A 38 15.93 19.52 -10.36
C ARG A 38 16.29 19.04 -8.95
N LEU A 39 15.33 18.45 -8.26
CA LEU A 39 15.52 17.86 -6.94
C LEU A 39 15.68 16.35 -7.07
N GLN A 40 16.83 15.84 -6.65
CA GLN A 40 17.14 14.41 -6.70
C GLN A 40 17.57 13.90 -5.34
N ALA A 41 17.15 12.69 -5.00
CA ALA A 41 17.61 11.98 -3.83
C ALA A 41 17.88 10.52 -4.15
N ILE A 42 18.91 9.96 -3.52
CA ILE A 42 19.13 8.52 -3.46
C ILE A 42 19.36 8.18 -1.99
N LEU A 43 18.54 7.31 -1.43
CA LEU A 43 18.65 6.77 -0.09
C LEU A 43 18.96 5.29 -0.20
N GLN A 44 20.05 4.87 0.43
CA GLN A 44 20.36 3.48 0.72
C GLN A 44 20.40 3.33 2.24
N ALA A 45 19.65 2.37 2.74
CA ALA A 45 19.55 2.07 4.15
C ALA A 45 19.31 0.59 4.37
N HIS A 46 19.59 0.16 5.58
CA HIS A 46 19.25 -1.17 6.06
C HIS A 46 18.73 -1.09 7.48
N GLU A 47 18.03 -2.14 7.86
CA GLU A 47 17.61 -2.46 9.21
C GLU A 47 18.00 -3.92 9.41
N ASN A 48 18.69 -4.26 10.49
CA ASN A 48 19.35 -5.56 10.64
C ASN A 48 18.39 -6.77 10.61
N GLU A 49 17.13 -6.57 11.00
CA GLU A 49 16.09 -7.58 11.04
C GLU A 49 15.11 -7.48 9.86
N LEU A 50 14.84 -6.28 9.33
CA LEU A 50 13.87 -6.07 8.25
C LEU A 50 14.49 -6.22 6.85
N GLY A 51 15.77 -5.91 6.66
CA GLY A 51 16.47 -6.00 5.38
C GLY A 51 16.99 -4.66 4.85
N ASP A 52 17.56 -4.70 3.65
CA ASP A 52 18.16 -3.58 2.94
C ASP A 52 17.22 -2.99 1.88
N PHE A 53 17.39 -1.70 1.58
CA PHE A 53 16.65 -1.07 0.50
C PHE A 53 17.37 0.13 -0.12
N VAL A 54 16.98 0.41 -1.37
CA VAL A 54 17.37 1.61 -2.10
C VAL A 54 16.13 2.32 -2.61
N LEU A 55 16.02 3.61 -2.33
CA LEU A 55 15.00 4.50 -2.84
C LEU A 55 15.64 5.63 -3.64
N HIS A 56 15.03 5.93 -4.78
CA HIS A 56 15.38 7.03 -5.65
C HIS A 56 14.22 8.01 -5.74
N MET A 57 14.56 9.29 -5.83
CA MET A 57 13.63 10.37 -6.11
C MET A 57 14.23 11.29 -7.17
N ASP A 58 13.39 11.77 -8.07
CA ASP A 58 13.75 12.73 -9.09
C ASP A 58 12.55 13.63 -9.36
N GLY A 59 12.76 14.93 -9.43
CA GLY A 59 11.70 15.89 -9.62
C GLY A 59 12.18 17.24 -10.07
N LEU A 60 11.23 18.08 -10.48
CA LEU A 60 11.47 19.45 -10.90
C LEU A 60 10.62 20.39 -10.04
N ALA A 61 11.30 21.30 -9.36
CA ALA A 61 10.69 22.35 -8.56
C ALA A 61 10.69 23.69 -9.31
N ASN A 62 9.62 24.46 -9.15
CA ASN A 62 9.43 25.80 -9.68
C ASN A 62 8.80 26.66 -8.57
N ASP A 63 9.56 27.63 -8.07
CA ASP A 63 9.20 28.47 -6.93
C ASP A 63 8.59 27.66 -5.75
N PHE A 64 9.10 26.44 -5.51
CA PHE A 64 8.42 25.50 -4.62
C PHE A 64 8.64 25.83 -3.14
N LEU A 65 7.54 25.94 -2.41
CA LEU A 65 7.44 25.88 -0.95
C LEU A 65 6.28 24.92 -0.59
N PRO A 66 6.21 24.37 0.64
CA PRO A 66 5.01 23.69 1.08
C PRO A 66 3.79 24.58 0.91
N ASP A 67 2.80 24.07 0.17
CA ASP A 67 1.54 24.74 -0.11
C ASP A 67 1.62 25.99 -1.04
N ALA A 68 2.74 26.21 -1.74
CA ALA A 68 2.90 27.26 -2.76
C ALA A 68 3.87 26.85 -3.90
N GLY A 69 3.54 27.22 -5.13
CA GLY A 69 4.38 26.89 -6.30
C GLY A 69 4.19 25.44 -6.73
N ARG A 70 5.19 24.86 -7.41
CA ARG A 70 5.05 23.52 -8.01
C ARG A 70 6.28 22.66 -7.79
N TRP A 71 6.05 21.42 -7.39
CA TRP A 71 7.02 20.35 -7.45
C TRP A 71 6.42 19.11 -8.09
N GLN A 72 7.00 18.69 -9.22
CA GLN A 72 6.67 17.42 -9.85
C GLN A 72 7.73 16.40 -9.47
N TRP A 73 7.33 15.18 -9.10
CA TRP A 73 8.26 14.13 -8.72
C TRP A 73 7.89 12.78 -9.30
N ARG A 74 8.91 11.93 -9.33
CA ARG A 74 8.80 10.48 -9.39
C ARG A 74 9.72 9.86 -8.35
N TYR A 75 9.34 8.69 -7.88
CA TYR A 75 10.17 7.87 -7.03
C TYR A 75 10.14 6.43 -7.51
N TRP A 76 11.20 5.70 -7.22
CA TRP A 76 11.26 4.26 -7.43
C TRP A 76 12.27 3.63 -6.49
N GLY A 77 12.12 2.35 -6.24
CA GLY A 77 13.06 1.66 -5.39
C GLY A 77 12.69 0.20 -5.20
N LYS A 78 13.53 -0.46 -4.42
CA LYS A 78 13.43 -1.88 -4.13
C LYS A 78 14.16 -2.21 -2.84
N GLY A 79 13.79 -3.32 -2.23
CA GLY A 79 14.47 -3.84 -1.06
C GLY A 79 14.14 -5.28 -0.78
N SER A 80 14.79 -5.81 0.26
CA SER A 80 14.45 -7.09 0.87
C SER A 80 13.53 -6.87 2.07
N PHE A 81 12.75 -7.89 2.39
CA PHE A 81 11.98 -7.99 3.62
C PHE A 81 12.24 -9.36 4.25
N THR A 82 13.29 -9.42 5.06
CA THR A 82 13.83 -10.65 5.67
C THR A 82 12.78 -11.43 6.47
N PRO A 83 11.89 -10.81 7.28
CA PRO A 83 10.93 -11.54 8.11
C PRO A 83 9.96 -12.44 7.31
N MET A 84 9.76 -12.16 6.01
CA MET A 84 8.89 -12.95 5.13
C MET A 84 9.63 -13.55 3.94
N ASN A 85 10.96 -13.50 3.94
CA ASN A 85 11.80 -13.95 2.82
C ASN A 85 11.31 -13.42 1.46
N ALA A 86 10.99 -12.12 1.42
CA ALA A 86 10.39 -11.47 0.26
C ALA A 86 11.30 -10.34 -0.24
N THR A 87 11.13 -9.97 -1.50
CA THR A 87 11.62 -8.71 -2.04
C THR A 87 10.44 -7.83 -2.41
N TRP A 88 10.63 -6.53 -2.33
CA TRP A 88 9.62 -5.55 -2.70
C TRP A 88 10.17 -4.52 -3.67
N ASP A 89 9.28 -3.97 -4.48
CA ASP A 89 9.56 -2.80 -5.31
C ASP A 89 8.43 -1.77 -5.18
N VAL A 90 8.79 -0.52 -5.47
CA VAL A 90 7.89 0.61 -5.43
C VAL A 90 8.24 1.56 -6.58
N ALA A 91 7.23 2.14 -7.20
CA ALA A 91 7.37 3.24 -8.12
C ALA A 91 6.12 4.13 -8.06
N GLY A 92 6.30 5.41 -8.33
CA GLY A 92 5.18 6.34 -8.45
C GLY A 92 5.60 7.69 -8.96
N LYS A 93 4.61 8.50 -9.34
CA LYS A 93 4.79 9.91 -9.72
C LYS A 93 3.62 10.75 -9.25
N GLY A 94 3.91 12.02 -8.99
CA GLY A 94 2.94 12.96 -8.46
C GLY A 94 3.41 14.40 -8.59
N GLU A 95 2.57 15.28 -8.08
CA GLU A 95 2.77 16.71 -8.09
C GLU A 95 2.22 17.35 -6.81
N TRP A 96 2.94 18.33 -6.30
CA TRP A 96 2.49 19.24 -5.25
C TRP A 96 2.41 20.58 -5.93
N HIS A 97 1.18 21.04 -6.12
CA HIS A 97 0.90 22.30 -6.76
C HIS A 97 0.02 23.11 -5.81
N ASP A 98 0.58 24.21 -5.31
CA ASP A 98 0.01 25.01 -4.23
C ASP A 98 -0.45 24.10 -3.09
N SER A 99 -1.69 24.22 -2.62
CA SER A 99 -2.21 23.39 -1.51
C SER A 99 -2.60 21.96 -1.90
N THR A 100 -2.37 21.50 -3.13
CA THR A 100 -2.84 20.19 -3.59
C THR A 100 -1.68 19.25 -3.88
N ILE A 101 -1.69 18.07 -3.24
CA ILE A 101 -0.80 16.95 -3.54
C ILE A 101 -1.59 15.92 -4.34
N THR A 102 -1.12 15.59 -5.54
CA THR A 102 -1.70 14.56 -6.40
C THR A 102 -0.69 13.45 -6.65
N LEU A 103 -1.04 12.21 -6.35
CA LEU A 103 -0.32 11.03 -6.81
C LEU A 103 -1.07 10.47 -8.02
N THR A 104 -0.47 10.56 -9.20
CA THR A 104 -1.11 10.10 -10.45
C THR A 104 -0.81 8.63 -10.73
N ASP A 105 0.31 8.13 -10.21
CA ASP A 105 0.72 6.74 -10.39
C ASP A 105 1.37 6.20 -9.13
N LEU A 106 1.01 4.97 -8.79
CA LEU A 106 1.59 4.15 -7.75
C LEU A 106 1.63 2.72 -8.27
N SER A 107 2.72 2.03 -8.03
CA SER A 107 2.84 0.60 -8.16
C SER A 107 3.80 0.12 -7.08
N THR A 108 3.32 -0.69 -6.14
CA THR A 108 4.17 -1.29 -5.13
C THR A 108 3.71 -2.69 -4.79
N GLY A 109 4.64 -3.59 -4.51
CA GLY A 109 4.29 -4.97 -4.21
C GLY A 109 5.48 -5.78 -3.76
N PHE A 110 5.18 -7.03 -3.41
CA PHE A 110 6.17 -8.04 -3.08
C PHE A 110 6.26 -9.08 -4.21
N ASP A 111 7.38 -9.80 -4.30
CA ASP A 111 7.48 -11.02 -5.12
C ASP A 111 6.65 -12.18 -4.53
N GLN A 112 6.59 -12.25 -3.21
CA GLN A 112 5.73 -13.14 -2.42
C GLN A 112 5.46 -12.51 -1.04
N LEU A 113 4.37 -12.92 -0.39
CA LEU A 113 4.10 -12.52 0.98
C LEU A 113 3.70 -13.74 1.81
N GLN A 114 4.55 -14.09 2.79
CA GLN A 114 4.29 -15.19 3.71
C GLN A 114 3.76 -14.64 5.03
N TYR A 115 2.56 -15.05 5.43
CA TYR A 115 1.96 -14.64 6.70
C TYR A 115 1.23 -15.81 7.36
N GLY A 116 1.73 -16.26 8.50
CA GLY A 116 1.19 -17.43 9.19
C GLY A 116 1.24 -18.68 8.31
N THR A 117 0.08 -19.26 8.01
CA THR A 117 -0.06 -20.46 7.17
C THR A 117 -0.26 -20.15 5.68
N MET A 118 -0.17 -18.89 5.29
CA MET A 118 -0.58 -18.37 3.99
C MET A 118 0.61 -17.82 3.20
N THR A 119 0.72 -18.22 1.93
CA THR A 119 1.68 -17.64 0.97
C THR A 119 0.90 -17.00 -0.17
N VAL A 120 1.00 -15.69 -0.30
CA VAL A 120 0.36 -14.90 -1.36
C VAL A 120 1.37 -14.67 -2.49
N GLU A 121 1.02 -15.05 -3.72
CA GLU A 121 1.87 -14.79 -4.87
C GLU A 121 1.76 -13.33 -5.33
N LYS A 122 2.90 -12.65 -5.45
CA LYS A 122 3.07 -11.35 -6.12
C LYS A 122 1.98 -10.30 -5.84
N PRO A 123 1.66 -9.99 -4.56
CA PRO A 123 0.68 -8.96 -4.26
C PRO A 123 1.17 -7.59 -4.73
N ARG A 124 0.29 -6.83 -5.39
CA ARG A 124 0.58 -5.55 -6.04
C ARG A 124 -0.53 -4.54 -5.78
N LEU A 125 -0.17 -3.41 -5.20
CA LEU A 125 -1.04 -2.25 -5.02
C LEU A 125 -0.78 -1.22 -6.12
N ILE A 126 -1.83 -0.83 -6.85
CA ILE A 126 -1.80 0.19 -7.89
C ILE A 126 -2.92 1.22 -7.70
N LEU A 127 -2.84 2.36 -8.38
CA LEU A 127 -3.96 3.31 -8.45
C LEU A 127 -4.99 2.87 -9.50
N ASP A 128 -6.26 2.91 -9.12
CA ASP A 128 -7.41 2.86 -10.04
C ASP A 128 -7.87 4.30 -10.39
N LYS A 129 -7.66 5.25 -9.46
CA LYS A 129 -7.81 6.70 -9.67
C LYS A 129 -6.68 7.45 -8.94
N PRO A 130 -6.28 8.65 -9.41
CA PRO A 130 -5.32 9.48 -8.70
C PRO A 130 -5.72 9.69 -7.24
N ILE A 131 -4.73 9.68 -6.35
CA ILE A 131 -4.92 10.13 -4.98
C ILE A 131 -4.73 11.63 -4.97
N VAL A 132 -5.72 12.37 -4.47
CA VAL A 132 -5.70 13.82 -4.35
C VAL A 132 -5.86 14.18 -2.89
N TRP A 133 -4.91 14.95 -2.37
CA TRP A 133 -4.94 15.54 -1.04
C TRP A 133 -4.91 17.05 -1.16
N VAL A 134 -6.05 17.69 -0.90
CA VAL A 134 -6.17 19.13 -0.76
C VAL A 134 -5.90 19.49 0.70
N ARG A 135 -4.83 20.25 0.92
CA ARG A 135 -4.32 20.67 2.23
C ARG A 135 -4.86 22.04 2.66
N ASP A 136 -5.94 22.49 2.04
CA ASP A 136 -6.63 23.72 2.42
C ASP A 136 -7.03 23.68 3.91
N ALA A 137 -6.82 24.77 4.63
CA ALA A 137 -7.04 24.80 6.07
C ALA A 137 -8.54 24.75 6.43
N GLN A 138 -9.41 25.27 5.56
CA GLN A 138 -10.84 25.39 5.77
C GLN A 138 -11.61 24.20 5.18
N HIS A 139 -11.19 23.72 4.01
CA HIS A 139 -11.82 22.65 3.24
C HIS A 139 -10.80 21.56 2.85
N PRO A 140 -10.14 20.91 3.84
CA PRO A 140 -9.23 19.81 3.55
C PRO A 140 -10.01 18.63 2.98
N SER A 141 -9.43 17.96 1.99
CA SER A 141 -10.02 16.74 1.43
C SER A 141 -8.96 15.75 0.97
N PHE A 142 -9.28 14.47 1.08
CA PHE A 142 -8.44 13.37 0.66
C PHE A 142 -9.31 12.35 -0.07
N SER A 143 -8.94 12.00 -1.28
CA SER A 143 -9.70 11.03 -2.08
C SER A 143 -8.83 10.26 -3.05
N GLY A 144 -9.31 9.09 -3.46
CA GLY A 144 -8.74 8.33 -4.58
C GLY A 144 -9.23 6.89 -4.59
N ALA A 145 -8.70 6.09 -5.50
CA ALA A 145 -9.05 4.67 -5.61
C ALA A 145 -7.84 3.83 -5.96
N LEU A 146 -7.76 2.64 -5.38
CA LEU A 146 -6.66 1.70 -5.53
C LEU A 146 -7.17 0.30 -5.85
N SER A 147 -6.31 -0.50 -6.47
CA SER A 147 -6.49 -1.94 -6.67
C SER A 147 -5.34 -2.66 -5.99
N LEU A 148 -5.66 -3.61 -5.12
CA LEU A 148 -4.72 -4.59 -4.61
C LEU A 148 -4.99 -5.92 -5.33
N ASP A 149 -4.11 -6.26 -6.25
CA ASP A 149 -4.15 -7.49 -7.02
C ASP A 149 -3.14 -8.48 -6.44
N ALA A 150 -3.52 -9.74 -6.34
CA ALA A 150 -2.64 -10.82 -5.93
C ALA A 150 -2.84 -12.02 -6.83
N GLY A 151 -1.74 -12.74 -7.08
CA GLY A 151 -1.80 -14.07 -7.66
C GLY A 151 -2.47 -15.06 -6.71
N GLN A 152 -2.25 -16.34 -6.98
CA GLN A 152 -2.81 -17.39 -6.15
C GLN A 152 -2.31 -17.25 -4.70
N THR A 153 -3.20 -17.52 -3.73
CA THR A 153 -2.79 -17.69 -2.34
C THR A 153 -2.85 -19.15 -1.94
N LEU A 154 -1.74 -19.69 -1.46
CA LEU A 154 -1.63 -21.07 -0.99
C LEU A 154 -1.73 -21.10 0.53
N PHE A 155 -2.55 -22.02 1.05
CA PHE A 155 -2.64 -22.30 2.48
C PHE A 155 -1.90 -23.59 2.83
N THR A 156 -1.35 -23.65 4.04
CA THR A 156 -0.83 -24.89 4.61
C THR A 156 -1.92 -25.96 4.62
N GLY A 157 -1.71 -27.07 3.91
CA GLY A 157 -2.73 -28.10 3.65
C GLY A 157 -3.23 -28.17 2.20
N GLY A 158 -2.72 -27.33 1.30
CA GLY A 158 -2.94 -27.43 -0.14
C GLY A 158 -4.20 -26.73 -0.65
N SER A 159 -5.02 -26.15 0.24
CA SER A 159 -6.11 -25.25 -0.14
C SER A 159 -5.57 -24.00 -0.84
N VAL A 160 -6.39 -23.44 -1.72
CA VAL A 160 -6.02 -22.35 -2.60
C VAL A 160 -7.11 -21.29 -2.63
N LEU A 161 -6.76 -20.03 -2.40
CA LEU A 161 -7.56 -18.90 -2.87
C LEU A 161 -7.12 -18.59 -4.30
N PRO A 162 -8.05 -18.55 -5.28
CA PRO A 162 -7.73 -18.10 -6.64
C PRO A 162 -7.14 -16.68 -6.65
N PRO A 163 -6.52 -16.24 -7.77
CA PRO A 163 -6.09 -14.86 -7.93
C PRO A 163 -7.18 -13.88 -7.52
N SER A 164 -6.78 -12.87 -6.76
CA SER A 164 -7.72 -12.01 -6.05
C SER A 164 -7.45 -10.53 -6.33
N THR A 165 -8.53 -9.76 -6.34
CA THR A 165 -8.49 -8.32 -6.57
C THR A 165 -9.39 -7.65 -5.53
N LEU A 166 -8.80 -6.79 -4.72
CA LEU A 166 -9.52 -5.83 -3.88
C LEU A 166 -9.46 -4.46 -4.54
N LYS A 167 -10.58 -4.01 -5.11
CA LYS A 167 -10.74 -2.61 -5.53
C LYS A 167 -11.36 -1.81 -4.40
N PHE A 168 -10.74 -0.70 -4.03
CA PHE A 168 -11.26 0.15 -2.96
C PHE A 168 -11.02 1.64 -3.23
N SER A 169 -11.89 2.45 -2.66
CA SER A 169 -11.79 3.91 -2.66
C SER A 169 -11.57 4.42 -1.25
N VAL A 170 -10.87 5.53 -1.16
CA VAL A 170 -10.65 6.28 0.09
C VAL A 170 -11.27 7.66 -0.04
N ASP A 171 -11.85 8.14 1.05
CA ASP A 171 -12.47 9.47 1.15
C ASP A 171 -12.33 9.98 2.58
N GLY A 172 -11.82 11.20 2.76
CA GLY A 172 -11.51 11.71 4.08
C GLY A 172 -10.95 13.13 4.08
N ARG A 173 -10.29 13.47 5.18
CA ARG A 173 -9.69 14.78 5.41
C ARG A 173 -8.27 14.84 4.87
N ASP A 174 -7.49 13.81 5.16
CA ASP A 174 -6.05 13.73 4.90
C ASP A 174 -5.60 12.25 4.96
N PRO A 175 -4.34 11.92 4.58
CA PRO A 175 -3.84 10.55 4.58
C PRO A 175 -3.83 9.85 5.94
N THR A 176 -4.01 10.59 7.05
CA THR A 176 -4.10 10.04 8.40
C THR A 176 -5.53 9.84 8.87
N TYR A 177 -6.53 10.40 8.18
CA TYR A 177 -7.93 10.28 8.56
C TYR A 177 -8.84 10.12 7.35
N PHE A 178 -9.23 8.88 7.04
CA PHE A 178 -10.10 8.57 5.92
C PHE A 178 -10.99 7.35 6.16
N LEU A 179 -12.12 7.34 5.47
CA LEU A 179 -12.96 6.18 5.27
C LEU A 179 -12.50 5.43 4.02
N PHE A 180 -12.70 4.12 4.01
CA PHE A 180 -12.51 3.31 2.81
C PHE A 180 -13.72 2.40 2.57
N LYS A 181 -13.94 2.07 1.31
CA LYS A 181 -14.94 1.10 0.87
C LYS A 181 -14.46 0.39 -0.38
N GLY A 182 -14.74 -0.89 -0.51
CA GLY A 182 -14.27 -1.68 -1.64
C GLY A 182 -14.92 -3.05 -1.73
N ASP A 183 -14.57 -3.77 -2.78
CA ASP A 183 -15.03 -5.12 -3.06
C ASP A 183 -13.83 -6.01 -3.37
N LEU A 184 -13.74 -7.13 -2.65
CA LEU A 184 -12.75 -8.18 -2.88
C LEU A 184 -13.39 -9.32 -3.67
N HIS A 185 -12.74 -9.74 -4.76
CA HIS A 185 -13.07 -10.94 -5.52
C HIS A 185 -11.87 -11.86 -5.58
N ALA A 186 -12.10 -13.18 -5.67
CA ALA A 186 -11.07 -14.18 -5.91
C ALA A 186 -11.60 -15.28 -6.84
N GLY A 187 -11.40 -15.11 -8.15
CA GLY A 187 -12.16 -15.88 -9.14
C GLY A 187 -13.67 -15.68 -8.94
N GLU A 188 -14.42 -16.78 -8.81
CA GLU A 188 -15.87 -16.73 -8.55
C GLU A 188 -16.24 -16.39 -7.09
N ILE A 189 -15.26 -16.36 -6.18
CA ILE A 189 -15.47 -16.09 -4.74
C ILE A 189 -15.66 -14.57 -4.54
N GLY A 190 -16.76 -14.16 -3.92
CA GLY A 190 -17.10 -12.74 -3.69
C GLY A 190 -18.24 -12.21 -4.58
N PRO A 191 -18.50 -10.88 -4.58
CA PRO A 191 -17.77 -9.84 -3.88
C PRO A 191 -17.87 -9.96 -2.36
N VAL A 192 -16.74 -9.89 -1.66
CA VAL A 192 -16.70 -9.55 -0.24
C VAL A 192 -16.64 -8.03 -0.13
N ARG A 193 -17.71 -7.42 0.35
CA ARG A 193 -17.80 -5.96 0.49
C ARG A 193 -17.08 -5.54 1.75
N VAL A 194 -16.09 -4.67 1.63
CA VAL A 194 -15.34 -4.12 2.76
C VAL A 194 -15.64 -2.64 2.94
N ASN A 195 -15.71 -2.20 4.19
CA ASN A 195 -15.72 -0.78 4.53
C ASN A 195 -15.02 -0.56 5.86
N GLY A 196 -14.59 0.67 6.11
CA GLY A 196 -13.98 1.00 7.37
C GLY A 196 -13.37 2.39 7.40
N ARG A 197 -12.51 2.60 8.39
CA ARG A 197 -11.80 3.85 8.63
C ARG A 197 -10.36 3.61 9.05
N TRP A 198 -9.50 4.53 8.66
CA TRP A 198 -8.18 4.75 9.20
C TRP A 198 -8.20 6.03 10.03
N ASP A 199 -7.74 5.96 11.28
CA ASP A 199 -7.70 7.09 12.20
C ASP A 199 -6.28 7.55 12.55
N GLY A 200 -5.29 7.15 11.75
CA GLY A 200 -3.88 7.53 11.93
C GLY A 200 -3.10 6.55 12.80
N ILE A 201 -3.81 5.73 13.58
CA ILE A 201 -3.22 4.73 14.48
C ILE A 201 -3.81 3.35 14.20
N ARG A 202 -5.12 3.27 13.94
CA ARG A 202 -5.87 2.03 13.83
C ARG A 202 -6.73 1.99 12.58
N LEU A 203 -6.62 0.90 11.86
CA LEU A 203 -7.58 0.49 10.83
C LEU A 203 -8.72 -0.26 11.51
N ARG A 204 -9.97 0.10 11.22
CA ARG A 204 -11.16 -0.63 11.68
C ARG A 204 -12.16 -0.73 10.57
N GLY A 205 -12.81 -1.88 10.44
CA GLY A 205 -13.80 -2.05 9.39
C GLY A 205 -14.65 -3.30 9.53
N ASN A 206 -15.51 -3.48 8.56
CA ASN A 206 -16.34 -4.67 8.39
C ASN A 206 -16.13 -5.23 7.00
N ALA A 207 -16.20 -6.55 6.90
CA ALA A 207 -16.31 -7.30 5.67
C ALA A 207 -17.65 -8.05 5.67
N TRP A 208 -18.42 -7.87 4.62
CA TRP A 208 -19.71 -8.52 4.42
C TRP A 208 -19.67 -9.39 3.19
N TRP A 209 -19.95 -10.67 3.39
CA TRP A 209 -20.05 -11.65 2.33
C TRP A 209 -21.54 -11.91 2.06
N PRO A 210 -22.05 -11.53 0.88
CA PRO A 210 -23.42 -11.86 0.48
C PRO A 210 -23.62 -13.38 0.41
N LYS A 211 -24.89 -13.80 0.38
CA LYS A 211 -25.25 -15.19 0.14
C LYS A 211 -24.68 -15.67 -1.19
N GLN A 212 -23.88 -16.73 -1.16
CA GLN A 212 -23.22 -17.30 -2.33
C GLN A 212 -23.24 -18.83 -2.28
N SER A 213 -23.30 -19.47 -3.45
CA SER A 213 -23.23 -20.94 -3.57
C SER A 213 -21.96 -21.48 -2.90
N LEU A 214 -22.10 -22.54 -2.12
CA LEU A 214 -20.99 -23.20 -1.45
C LEU A 214 -19.97 -23.80 -2.46
N THR A 215 -20.42 -24.12 -3.67
CA THR A 215 -19.58 -24.72 -4.72
C THR A 215 -18.41 -23.83 -5.14
N VAL A 216 -18.54 -22.49 -5.07
CA VAL A 216 -17.44 -21.59 -5.45
C VAL A 216 -16.26 -21.64 -4.47
N PHE A 217 -16.50 -22.13 -3.25
CA PHE A 217 -15.48 -22.27 -2.20
C PHE A 217 -14.72 -23.59 -2.29
N GLN A 218 -14.98 -24.43 -3.30
CA GLN A 218 -14.28 -25.70 -3.49
C GLN A 218 -12.75 -25.58 -3.46
N PRO A 219 -12.11 -24.54 -4.01
CA PRO A 219 -10.66 -24.36 -3.92
C PRO A 219 -10.13 -24.21 -2.49
N LEU A 220 -10.95 -23.74 -1.55
CA LEU A 220 -10.57 -23.56 -0.15
C LEU A 220 -10.62 -24.87 0.66
N VAL A 221 -11.22 -25.94 0.12
CA VAL A 221 -11.24 -27.26 0.77
C VAL A 221 -9.90 -27.97 0.55
N PRO A 222 -9.22 -28.46 1.60
CA PRO A 222 -7.99 -29.23 1.45
C PRO A 222 -8.20 -30.46 0.55
N PRO A 223 -7.37 -30.67 -0.49
CA PRO A 223 -7.54 -31.78 -1.41
C PRO A 223 -7.56 -33.16 -0.72
N ASP A 224 -6.77 -33.32 0.34
CA ASP A 224 -6.64 -34.56 1.11
C ASP A 224 -7.92 -34.97 1.83
N TRP A 225 -8.87 -34.04 2.02
CA TRP A 225 -10.17 -34.35 2.62
C TRP A 225 -11.08 -35.11 1.66
N LYS A 226 -10.77 -35.12 0.35
CA LYS A 226 -11.57 -35.78 -0.70
C LYS A 226 -13.06 -35.37 -0.65
N MET A 227 -13.33 -34.14 -0.21
CA MET A 227 -14.67 -33.59 -0.05
C MET A 227 -15.06 -32.74 -1.27
N ASN A 228 -16.22 -33.03 -1.84
CA ASN A 228 -16.79 -32.28 -2.96
C ASN A 228 -18.00 -31.49 -2.47
N LEU A 229 -17.92 -30.16 -2.58
CA LEU A 229 -19.02 -29.23 -2.33
C LEU A 229 -19.94 -29.28 -3.55
N ARG A 230 -21.16 -29.80 -3.37
CA ARG A 230 -22.13 -29.99 -4.47
C ARG A 230 -23.27 -28.99 -4.47
N ASP A 231 -23.67 -28.56 -3.28
CA ASP A 231 -24.80 -27.64 -3.06
C ASP A 231 -24.63 -26.97 -1.68
N GLY A 232 -25.49 -26.00 -1.39
CA GLY A 232 -25.51 -25.23 -0.15
C GLY A 232 -25.12 -23.77 -0.38
N GLU A 233 -25.27 -22.96 0.67
CA GLU A 233 -25.05 -21.52 0.61
C GLU A 233 -24.26 -21.02 1.81
N LEU A 234 -23.34 -20.11 1.56
CA LEU A 234 -22.54 -19.43 2.56
C LEU A 234 -22.82 -17.93 2.55
N TYR A 235 -22.96 -17.35 3.73
CA TYR A 235 -22.87 -15.90 3.94
C TYR A 235 -22.17 -15.61 5.27
N ALA A 236 -21.50 -14.47 5.36
CA ALA A 236 -20.71 -14.14 6.53
C ALA A 236 -20.62 -12.63 6.76
N GLN A 237 -20.40 -12.27 8.01
CA GLN A 237 -20.06 -10.91 8.41
C GLN A 237 -18.91 -10.93 9.40
N VAL A 238 -17.88 -10.14 9.13
CA VAL A 238 -16.66 -10.06 9.92
C VAL A 238 -16.39 -8.61 10.25
N ALA A 239 -16.07 -8.33 11.51
CA ALA A 239 -15.44 -7.08 11.92
C ALA A 239 -13.93 -7.31 12.06
N PHE A 240 -13.13 -6.33 11.66
CA PHE A 240 -11.67 -6.41 11.77
C PHE A 240 -11.06 -5.11 12.30
N SER A 241 -9.86 -5.24 12.85
CA SER A 241 -9.05 -4.12 13.28
C SER A 241 -7.56 -4.45 13.20
N ALA A 242 -6.74 -3.46 12.84
CA ALA A 242 -5.29 -3.57 12.82
C ALA A 242 -4.64 -2.31 13.42
N ALA A 243 -3.66 -2.50 14.29
CA ALA A 243 -2.84 -1.45 14.88
C ALA A 243 -1.45 -2.00 15.25
N PRO A 244 -0.39 -1.16 15.36
CA PRO A 244 0.98 -1.61 15.60
C PRO A 244 1.15 -2.60 16.77
N GLU A 245 0.61 -2.28 17.96
CA GLU A 245 0.71 -3.15 19.14
C GLU A 245 -0.27 -4.33 19.15
N GLN A 246 -1.35 -4.23 18.37
CA GLN A 246 -2.44 -5.22 18.37
C GLN A 246 -2.23 -6.32 17.32
N GLY A 247 -1.49 -6.02 16.26
CA GLY A 247 -1.51 -6.78 15.02
C GLY A 247 -2.89 -6.73 14.35
N PHE A 248 -3.14 -7.65 13.42
CA PHE A 248 -4.43 -7.83 12.78
C PHE A 248 -5.33 -8.73 13.63
N ARG A 249 -6.57 -8.30 13.90
CA ARG A 249 -7.61 -9.11 14.55
C ARG A 249 -8.90 -9.04 13.73
N ALA A 250 -9.54 -10.18 13.56
CA ALA A 250 -10.83 -10.30 12.92
C ALA A 250 -11.74 -11.23 13.72
N GLY A 251 -13.04 -10.93 13.77
CA GLY A 251 -14.05 -11.74 14.44
C GLY A 251 -15.41 -11.54 13.79
N GLY A 252 -16.21 -12.59 13.70
CA GLY A 252 -17.44 -12.54 12.91
C GLY A 252 -18.30 -13.78 13.05
N HIS A 253 -19.40 -13.77 12.30
CA HIS A 253 -20.34 -14.90 12.21
C HIS A 253 -20.47 -15.31 10.74
N GLY A 254 -20.39 -16.60 10.49
CA GLY A 254 -20.66 -17.21 9.19
C GLY A 254 -21.82 -18.19 9.33
N VAL A 255 -22.66 -18.28 8.32
CA VAL A 255 -23.75 -19.25 8.24
C VAL A 255 -23.56 -20.09 7.00
N LEU A 256 -23.59 -21.41 7.21
CA LEU A 256 -23.62 -22.43 6.17
C LEU A 256 -25.02 -23.06 6.18
N LYS A 257 -25.68 -23.08 5.01
CA LYS A 257 -26.99 -23.72 4.83
C LYS A 257 -26.92 -24.80 3.77
#